data_AF-A0A284VIM4-F1
#
_entry.id   AF-A0A284VIM4-F1
#
_cell.length_a   1.000
_cell.length_b   1.000
_cell.length_c   1.000
_cell.angle_alpha   90.00
_cell.angle_beta   90.00
_cell.angle_gamma   90.00
#
_symmetry.space_group_name_H-M   'P 1'
#
loop_
_entity.id
_entity.type
_entity.pdbx_description
1 polymer ?
#
loop_
_entity_poly.entity_id
_entity_poly.type
_entity_poly.pdbx_seq_one_letter_code
_entity_poly.pdbx_strand_id
1 'polypeptide(L)' 'MELRNGKNVFLLPDSSFGVHEIAQLLKSRSIFSKLSICERLAYPDERISTGTTEEPPAAESNLYCIVITNA' A
#
# COMPACT_ATOMS: atom_id res chain seq x y z
N MET A 1 8.48 -6.25 -12.70
CA MET A 1 7.62 -5.39 -11.85
C MET A 1 8.39 -4.12 -11.56
N GLU A 2 7.78 -2.97 -11.78
CA GLU A 2 8.45 -1.66 -11.76
C GLU A 2 9.12 -1.32 -10.41
N LEU A 3 8.66 -1.91 -9.30
CA LEU A 3 9.33 -1.81 -7.98
C LEU A 3 10.80 -2.25 -8.04
N ARG A 4 11.13 -3.33 -8.77
CA ARG A 4 12.52 -3.79 -8.94
C ARG A 4 13.38 -2.81 -9.73
N ASN A 5 12.76 -1.94 -10.51
CA ASN A 5 13.42 -0.88 -11.27
C ASN A 5 13.51 0.43 -10.48
N GLY A 6 13.21 0.41 -9.17
CA GLY A 6 13.25 1.60 -8.31
C GLY A 6 12.09 2.56 -8.51
N LYS A 7 11.02 2.14 -9.19
CA LYS A 7 9.82 2.97 -9.39
C LYS A 7 8.83 2.76 -8.27
N ASN A 8 8.23 3.85 -7.81
CA ASN A 8 7.10 3.80 -6.90
C ASN A 8 5.83 3.40 -7.66
N VAL A 9 4.95 2.67 -6.99
CA VAL A 9 3.67 2.25 -7.57
C VAL A 9 2.53 2.90 -6.79
N PHE A 10 1.56 3.45 -7.52
CA PHE A 10 0.32 3.99 -6.98
C PHE A 10 -0.83 3.10 -7.44
N LEU A 11 -1.71 2.71 -6.51
CA LEU A 11 -2.83 1.81 -6.77
C LEU A 11 -4.11 2.36 -6.16
N LEU A 12 -5.21 2.16 -6.88
CA LEU A 12 -6.57 2.30 -6.37
C LEU A 12 -7.11 0.88 -6.14
N PRO A 13 -7.21 0.42 -4.89
CA PRO A 13 -7.70 -0.91 -4.58
C PRO A 13 -9.21 -1.02 -4.81
N ASP A 14 -9.66 -2.23 -5.08
CA ASP A 14 -11.08 -2.58 -5.05
C ASP A 14 -11.40 -3.40 -3.79
N SER A 15 -12.68 -3.75 -3.59
CA SER A 15 -13.14 -4.49 -2.40
C SER A 15 -12.55 -5.89 -2.25
N SER A 16 -12.03 -6.47 -3.32
CA SER A 16 -11.44 -7.82 -3.36
C SER A 16 -9.90 -7.82 -3.40
N PHE A 17 -9.28 -6.65 -3.59
CA PHE A 17 -7.84 -6.52 -3.74
C PHE A 17 -7.32 -5.24 -3.08
N GLY A 18 -6.82 -5.38 -1.84
CA GLY A 18 -6.31 -4.30 -1.02
C GLY A 18 -4.88 -4.54 -0.53
N VAL A 19 -4.54 -3.86 0.57
CA VAL A 19 -3.19 -3.88 1.15
C VAL A 19 -2.70 -5.28 1.51
N HIS A 20 -3.61 -6.16 1.93
CA HIS A 20 -3.26 -7.49 2.43
C HIS A 20 -2.91 -8.43 1.27
N GLU A 21 -3.70 -8.41 0.19
CA GLU A 21 -3.47 -9.16 -1.03
C GLU A 21 -2.18 -8.68 -1.71
N ILE A 22 -1.93 -7.37 -1.72
CA ILE A 22 -0.68 -6.78 -2.22
C ILE A 22 0.51 -7.26 -1.39
N ALA A 23 0.43 -7.21 -0.06
CA ALA A 23 1.51 -7.67 0.81
C ALA A 23 1.84 -9.15 0.56
N GLN A 24 0.83 -10.01 0.47
CA GLN A 24 1.00 -11.43 0.14
C GLN A 24 1.63 -11.64 -1.25
N LEU A 25 1.16 -10.90 -2.27
CA LEU A 25 1.72 -10.96 -3.61
C LEU A 25 3.20 -10.57 -3.64
N LEU A 26 3.57 -9.48 -2.96
CA LEU A 26 4.95 -9.01 -2.89
C LEU A 26 5.84 -10.01 -2.14
N LYS A 27 5.34 -10.54 -1.01
CA LYS A 27 6.03 -11.57 -0.21
C LYS A 27 6.27 -12.85 -1.01
N SER A 28 5.29 -13.31 -1.80
CA SER A 28 5.43 -14.48 -2.69
C SER A 28 6.52 -14.31 -3.76
N ARG A 29 6.91 -13.06 -4.04
CA ARG A 29 7.96 -12.70 -5.01
C ARG A 29 9.27 -12.30 -4.35
N SER A 30 9.39 -12.46 -3.02
CA SER A 30 10.54 -12.02 -2.23
C SER A 30 10.87 -10.53 -2.42
N ILE A 31 9.83 -9.70 -2.55
CA ILE A 31 9.96 -8.24 -2.66
C ILE A 31 9.58 -7.64 -1.31
N PHE A 32 10.56 -7.07 -0.63
CA PHE A 32 10.34 -6.29 0.59
C PHE A 32 10.09 -4.83 0.21
N SER A 33 8.99 -4.25 0.70
CA SER A 33 8.57 -2.89 0.32
C SER A 33 7.80 -2.24 1.46
N LYS A 34 7.79 -0.91 1.45
CA LYS A 34 6.88 -0.10 2.26
C LYS A 34 5.54 0.01 1.56
N LEU A 35 4.48 -0.10 2.35
CA LEU A 35 3.11 0.05 1.91
C LEU A 35 2.53 1.23 2.68
N SER A 36 2.07 2.27 1.97
CA SER A 36 1.41 3.43 2.56
C SER A 36 -0.04 3.47 2.10
N ILE A 37 -0.97 3.45 3.05
CA ILE A 37 -2.38 3.70 2.82
C ILE A 37 -2.64 5.18 3.04
N CYS A 38 -3.19 5.85 2.03
CA CYS A 38 -3.55 7.26 2.09
C CYS A 38 -5.07 7.39 2.04
N GLU A 39 -5.63 8.00 3.09
CA GLU A 39 -7.08 8.09 3.31
C GLU A 39 -7.48 9.54 3.48
N ARG A 40 -8.64 9.90 2.92
CA ARG A 40 -9.23 11.24 3.06
C ARG A 40 -8.23 12.36 2.75
N LEU A 41 -7.44 12.16 1.69
CA LEU A 41 -6.47 13.15 1.22
C LEU A 41 -7.15 14.50 0.97
N ALA A 42 -6.53 15.57 1.45
CA ALA A 42 -7.06 16.94 1.41
C ALA A 42 -8.34 17.21 2.24
N TYR A 43 -8.72 16.30 3.14
CA TYR A 43 -9.74 16.54 4.17
C TYR A 43 -9.08 16.81 5.54
N PRO A 44 -9.77 17.45 6.50
CA PRO A 44 -9.20 17.76 7.82
C PRO A 44 -8.72 16.54 8.61
N ASP A 45 -9.29 15.37 8.35
CA ASP A 45 -8.97 14.09 8.96
C ASP A 45 -8.14 13.20 8.03
N GLU A 46 -7.32 13.78 7.15
CA GLU A 46 -6.33 13.08 6.34
C GLU A 46 -5.49 12.12 7.20
N ARG A 47 -5.31 10.89 6.71
CA ARG A 47 -4.54 9.86 7.40
C ARG A 47 -3.63 9.15 6.41
N ILE A 48 -2.35 9.05 6.76
CA ILE A 48 -1.39 8.21 6.05
C ILE A 48 -0.84 7.20 7.05
N SER A 49 -1.08 5.91 6.81
CA SER A 49 -0.53 4.82 7.61
C SER A 49 0.46 4.03 6.76
N THR A 50 1.68 3.86 7.28
CA THR A 50 2.74 3.14 6.58
C THR A 50 3.15 1.92 7.37
N GLY A 51 3.22 0.80 6.69
CA GLY A 51 3.78 -0.45 7.18
C GLY A 51 4.71 -1.07 6.14
N THR A 52 5.00 -2.34 6.32
CA THR A 52 5.86 -3.11 5.42
C THR A 52 5.09 -4.29 4.85
N THR A 53 5.69 -5.03 3.92
CA THR A 53 5.12 -6.31 3.45
C THR A 53 5.01 -7.35 4.57
N GLU A 54 5.79 -7.24 5.65
CA GLU A 54 5.72 -8.16 6.80
C GLU A 54 4.70 -7.71 7.85
N GLU A 55 4.56 -6.41 8.03
CA GLU A 55 3.60 -5.79 8.93
C GLU A 55 2.81 -4.73 8.13
N PRO A 56 1.81 -5.15 7.34
CA PRO A 56 1.07 -4.25 6.47
C PRO A 56 0.19 -3.29 7.28
N PRO A 57 0.03 -2.03 6.85
CA PRO A 57 -0.88 -1.09 7.51
C PRO A 57 -2.34 -1.50 7.28
N ALA A 58 -3.24 -0.94 8.09
CA ALA A 58 -4.67 -1.13 7.96
C ALA A 58 -5.37 0.17 7.50
N ALA A 59 -6.33 0.02 6.59
CA ALA A 59 -7.26 1.08 6.21
C ALA A 59 -8.31 1.24 7.31
N GLU A 60 -8.67 2.48 7.61
CA GLU A 60 -9.74 2.84 8.56
C GLU A 60 -10.98 3.40 7.84
N SER A 61 -10.92 3.56 6.52
CA SER A 61 -11.97 4.10 5.66
C SER A 61 -12.23 3.22 4.44
N ASN A 62 -13.41 3.39 3.84
CA ASN A 62 -13.82 2.64 2.65
C ASN A 62 -13.12 3.11 1.37
N LEU A 63 -12.58 4.33 1.34
CA LEU A 63 -11.94 4.93 0.16
C LEU A 63 -10.54 5.39 0.51
N TYR A 64 -9.56 4.73 -0.12
CA TYR A 64 -8.15 4.97 0.09
C TYR A 64 -7.37 4.64 -1.18
N CYS A 65 -6.13 5.11 -1.26
CA CYS A 65 -5.17 4.65 -2.24
C CYS A 65 -3.96 4.03 -1.54
N ILE A 66 -3.21 3.22 -2.28
CA ILE A 66 -2.00 2.55 -1.78
C ILE A 66 -0.81 3.04 -2.58
N VAL A 67 0.23 3.49 -1.88
CA VAL A 67 1.54 3.78 -2.45
C VAL A 67 2.52 2.72 -1.99
N ILE A 68 3.20 2.09 -2.95
CA ILE A 68 4.23 1.09 -2.70
C ILE A 68 5.58 1.71 -3.04
N THR A 69 6.50 1.68 -2.08
CA THR A 69 7.85 2.20 -2.24
C THR A 69 8.87 1.16 -1.79
N ASN A 70 10.11 1.28 -2.27
CA ASN A 70 11.19 0.44 -1.77
C ASN A 70 11.44 0.72 -0.29
N ALA A 71 11.73 -0.33 0.46
CA ALA A 71 11.97 -0.23 1.90
C ALA A 71 13.29 0.47 2.24
#